data_AF-A0A7C9G7G3-F1
#
_entry.id   AF-A0A7C9G7G3-F1
#
_cell.length_a   1.000
_cell.length_b   1.000
_cell.length_c   1.000
_cell.angle_alpha   90.00
_cell.angle_beta   90.00
_cell.angle_gamma   90.00
#
_symmetry.space_group_name_H-M   'P 1'
#
loop_
_entity.id
_entity.type
_entity.pdbx_description
1 polymer ?
#
loop_
_entity_poly.entity_id
_entity_poly.type
_entity_poly.pdbx_seq_one_letter_code
_entity_poly.pdbx_strand_id
1 'polypeptide(L)'
;MCLTLTFSAAATSASLLTSNEDLARDLELKYQALNAKTEICREDRRSQIEVDKLTSKWFADLPSESKKVVLLIASHEAIERCTQVQVDEYTLSLVEYAAQTEDKEQLEEWLKLKQNFKPEELANDIDALNFEELIAFLKEPQFAKPFDLIAVMKQLNL
;
A
#
# COMPACT_ATOMS: atom_id res chain seq x y z
N MET A 1 19.89 -65.47 -20.61
CA MET A 1 20.38 -64.11 -20.91
C MET A 1 19.21 -63.29 -21.43
N CYS A 2 18.71 -62.35 -20.64
CA CYS A 2 17.61 -61.45 -21.04
C CYS A 2 18.17 -60.03 -21.01
N LEU A 3 18.28 -59.39 -22.18
CA LEU A 3 18.79 -58.02 -22.30
C LEU A 3 17.76 -57.04 -21.72
N THR A 4 18.15 -56.29 -20.69
CA THR A 4 17.40 -55.14 -20.19
C THR A 4 17.67 -53.92 -21.06
N LEU A 5 16.67 -53.47 -21.81
CA LEU A 5 16.66 -52.18 -22.50
C LEU A 5 16.39 -51.08 -21.47
N THR A 6 17.42 -50.34 -21.07
CA THR A 6 17.26 -49.12 -20.27
C THR A 6 16.94 -47.96 -21.20
N PHE A 7 15.66 -47.54 -21.23
CA PHE A 7 15.27 -46.26 -21.79
C PHE A 7 15.75 -45.15 -20.86
N SER A 8 16.83 -44.46 -21.22
CA SER A 8 17.19 -43.18 -20.62
C SER A 8 16.21 -42.12 -21.12
N ALA A 9 15.24 -41.76 -20.28
CA ALA A 9 14.47 -40.54 -20.46
C ALA A 9 15.40 -39.35 -20.21
N ALA A 10 15.80 -38.64 -21.27
CA ALA A 10 16.44 -37.33 -21.14
C ALA A 10 15.39 -36.35 -20.58
N ALA A 11 15.49 -36.05 -19.29
CA ALA A 11 14.77 -34.92 -18.70
C ALA A 11 15.41 -33.63 -19.22
N THR A 12 14.82 -33.03 -20.27
CA THR A 12 15.11 -31.64 -20.63
C THR A 12 14.56 -30.73 -19.54
N SER A 13 15.44 -30.32 -18.63
CA SER A 13 15.18 -29.20 -17.73
C SER A 13 15.11 -27.92 -18.58
N ALA A 14 13.91 -27.55 -19.02
CA ALA A 14 13.66 -26.23 -19.57
C ALA A 14 13.78 -25.22 -18.43
N SER A 15 14.98 -24.68 -18.23
CA SER A 15 15.15 -23.45 -17.47
C SER A 15 14.36 -22.37 -18.19
N LEU A 16 13.21 -21.99 -17.62
CA LEU A 16 12.44 -20.81 -18.02
C LEU A 16 13.33 -19.59 -17.77
N LEU A 17 14.17 -19.25 -18.74
CA LEU A 17 14.82 -17.95 -18.78
C LEU A 17 13.73 -16.96 -19.20
N THR A 18 13.15 -16.27 -18.22
CA THR A 18 12.27 -15.13 -18.47
C THR A 18 13.09 -14.10 -19.24
N SER A 19 12.61 -13.67 -20.41
CA SER A 19 13.35 -12.69 -21.19
C SER A 19 13.23 -11.31 -20.55
N ASN A 20 14.17 -10.40 -20.85
CA ASN A 20 14.07 -9.00 -20.39
C ASN A 20 12.78 -8.33 -20.90
N GLU A 21 12.30 -8.72 -22.08
CA GLU A 21 11.02 -8.23 -22.63
C GLU A 21 9.82 -8.73 -21.82
N ASP A 22 9.86 -9.96 -21.33
CA ASP A 22 8.82 -10.51 -20.46
C ASP A 22 8.78 -9.78 -19.11
N LEU A 23 9.95 -9.50 -18.53
CA LEU A 23 10.06 -8.74 -17.28
C LEU A 23 9.56 -7.30 -17.44
N ALA A 24 9.95 -6.62 -18.53
CA ALA A 24 9.49 -5.26 -18.81
C ALA A 24 7.97 -5.21 -19.00
N ARG A 25 7.40 -6.22 -19.66
CA ARG A 25 5.95 -6.33 -19.86
C ARG A 25 5.21 -6.62 -18.55
N ASP A 26 5.72 -7.51 -17.70
CA ASP A 26 5.10 -7.77 -16.39
C ASP A 26 5.13 -6.51 -15.53
N LEU A 27 6.27 -5.81 -15.49
CA LEU A 27 6.42 -4.54 -14.79
C LEU A 27 5.36 -3.51 -15.21
N GLU A 28 5.17 -3.31 -16.51
CA GLU A 28 4.16 -2.41 -17.05
C GLU A 28 2.72 -2.84 -16.66
N LEU A 29 2.41 -4.13 -16.71
CA LEU A 29 1.10 -4.63 -16.32
C LEU A 29 0.82 -4.40 -14.82
N LYS A 30 1.82 -4.60 -13.96
CA LYS A 30 1.71 -4.32 -12.52
C LYS A 30 1.55 -2.83 -12.23
N TYR A 31 2.26 -1.98 -12.97
CA TYR A 31 2.10 -0.53 -12.88
C TYR A 31 0.68 -0.08 -13.26
N GLN A 32 0.14 -0.59 -14.38
CA GLN A 32 -1.22 -0.31 -14.80
C GLN A 32 -2.25 -0.78 -13.77
N ALA A 33 -2.06 -1.96 -13.18
CA ALA A 33 -2.93 -2.48 -12.12
C ALA A 33 -2.92 -1.60 -10.87
N LEU A 34 -1.74 -1.13 -10.45
CA LEU A 34 -1.60 -0.19 -9.34
C LEU A 34 -2.31 1.13 -9.60
N ASN A 35 -2.16 1.70 -10.80
CA ASN A 35 -2.85 2.93 -11.18
C ASN A 35 -4.37 2.76 -11.18
N ALA A 36 -4.88 1.70 -11.80
CA ALA A 36 -6.30 1.40 -11.83
C ALA A 36 -6.86 1.22 -10.41
N LYS A 37 -6.15 0.50 -9.54
CA LYS A 37 -6.55 0.32 -8.14
C LYS A 37 -6.55 1.64 -7.37
N THR A 38 -5.53 2.48 -7.58
CA THR A 38 -5.42 3.78 -6.93
C THR A 38 -6.62 4.67 -7.26
N GLU A 39 -7.06 4.68 -8.53
CA GLU A 39 -8.25 5.43 -8.93
C GLU A 39 -9.54 4.86 -8.31
N ILE A 40 -9.72 3.54 -8.28
CA ILE A 40 -10.85 2.92 -7.57
C ILE A 40 -10.87 3.33 -6.09
N CYS A 41 -9.73 3.24 -5.42
CA CYS A 41 -9.61 3.62 -4.01
C CYS A 41 -9.88 5.12 -3.77
N ARG A 42 -9.58 5.99 -4.75
CA ARG A 42 -9.90 7.42 -4.71
C ARG A 42 -11.39 7.68 -4.91
N GLU A 43 -12.06 6.95 -5.80
CA GLU A 43 -13.50 7.05 -6.00
C GLU A 43 -14.29 6.57 -4.77
N ASP A 44 -13.81 5.49 -4.13
CA ASP A 44 -14.37 4.96 -2.87
C ASP A 44 -14.27 5.96 -1.70
N ARG A 45 -13.37 6.97 -1.76
CA ARG A 45 -13.31 8.06 -0.77
C ARG A 45 -14.60 8.85 -0.67
N ARG A 46 -15.51 8.76 -1.64
CA ARG A 46 -16.84 9.39 -1.54
C ARG A 46 -17.70 8.77 -0.43
N SER A 47 -17.30 7.62 0.11
CA SER A 47 -17.94 7.05 1.29
C SER A 47 -17.74 7.96 2.52
N GLN A 48 -18.83 8.25 3.21
CA GLN A 48 -18.81 9.08 4.40
C GLN A 48 -18.70 8.19 5.63
N ILE A 49 -17.74 8.47 6.50
CA ILE A 49 -17.77 7.98 7.87
C ILE A 49 -18.83 8.79 8.61
N GLU A 50 -19.82 8.10 9.18
CA GLU A 50 -20.79 8.73 10.07
C GLU A 50 -20.08 9.05 11.40
N VAL A 51 -20.07 10.32 11.80
CA VAL A 51 -19.29 10.79 12.96
C VAL A 51 -19.75 10.16 14.28
N ASP A 52 -21.01 9.75 14.39
CA ASP A 52 -21.54 9.00 15.54
C ASP A 52 -20.87 7.63 15.73
N LYS A 53 -20.19 7.10 14.71
CA LYS A 53 -19.35 5.90 14.80
C LYS A 53 -17.95 6.16 15.36
N LEU A 54 -17.53 7.42 15.49
CA LEU A 54 -16.25 7.79 16.12
C LEU A 54 -16.40 7.77 17.65
N THR A 55 -16.55 6.59 18.24
CA THR A 55 -16.85 6.42 19.66
C THR A 55 -15.63 6.39 20.58
N SER A 56 -14.41 6.50 20.03
CA SER A 56 -13.18 6.47 20.81
C SER A 56 -13.10 7.64 21.80
N LYS A 57 -13.08 7.32 23.09
CA LYS A 57 -12.90 8.31 24.16
C LYS A 57 -11.56 9.02 24.03
N TRP A 58 -10.49 8.26 23.77
CA TRP A 58 -9.16 8.82 23.56
C TRP A 58 -9.17 9.88 22.46
N PHE A 59 -9.75 9.56 21.30
CA PHE A 59 -9.86 10.51 20.20
C PHE A 59 -10.70 11.73 20.59
N ALA A 60 -11.81 11.54 21.30
CA ALA A 60 -12.67 12.63 21.75
C ALA A 60 -11.95 13.62 22.69
N ASP A 61 -11.04 13.11 23.53
CA ASP A 61 -10.28 13.91 24.50
C ASP A 61 -9.08 14.65 23.87
N LEU A 62 -8.73 14.37 22.61
CA LEU A 62 -7.64 15.07 21.91
C LEU A 62 -7.98 16.54 21.59
N PRO A 63 -6.97 17.45 21.60
CA PRO A 63 -7.08 18.79 21.02
C PRO A 63 -7.46 18.75 19.53
N SER A 64 -8.03 19.85 19.02
CA SER A 64 -8.50 19.94 17.63
C SER A 64 -7.39 19.61 16.60
N GLU A 65 -6.20 20.18 16.78
CA GLU A 65 -5.07 19.94 15.86
C GLU A 65 -4.62 18.47 15.90
N SER A 66 -4.55 17.85 17.08
CA SER A 66 -4.23 16.42 17.21
C SER A 66 -5.30 15.54 16.56
N LYS A 67 -6.59 15.91 16.64
CA LYS A 67 -7.66 15.19 15.93
C LYS A 67 -7.48 15.26 14.42
N LYS A 68 -7.11 16.43 13.88
CA LYS A 68 -6.83 16.59 12.44
C LYS A 68 -5.68 15.69 12.00
N VAL A 69 -4.60 15.64 12.76
CA VAL A 69 -3.45 14.76 12.50
C VAL A 69 -3.86 13.29 12.53
N VAL A 70 -4.60 12.86 13.56
CA VAL A 70 -5.09 11.47 13.67
C VAL A 70 -5.98 11.10 12.48
N LEU A 71 -6.90 11.98 12.07
CA LEU A 71 -7.77 11.74 10.91
C LEU A 71 -6.99 11.72 9.59
N LEU A 72 -5.95 12.55 9.45
CA LEU A 72 -5.06 12.52 8.29
C LEU A 72 -4.33 11.18 8.19
N ILE A 73 -3.78 10.69 9.30
CA ILE A 73 -3.15 9.36 9.37
C ILE A 73 -4.16 8.28 9.02
N ALA A 74 -5.37 8.32 9.60
CA ALA A 74 -6.43 7.38 9.30
C ALA A 74 -6.83 7.36 7.82
N SER A 75 -6.92 8.54 7.20
CA SER A 75 -7.22 8.66 5.77
C SER A 75 -6.12 8.10 4.89
N HIS A 76 -4.85 8.28 5.26
CA HIS A 76 -3.73 7.72 4.51
C HIS A 76 -3.68 6.19 4.65
N GLU A 77 -3.77 5.69 5.87
CA GLU A 77 -3.77 4.26 6.18
C GLU A 77 -4.89 3.51 5.48
N ALA A 78 -6.08 4.09 5.40
CA ALA A 78 -7.19 3.52 4.66
C ALA A 78 -6.89 3.41 3.15
N ILE A 79 -6.11 4.34 2.59
CA ILE A 79 -5.70 4.32 1.19
C ILE A 79 -4.59 3.29 0.95
N GLU A 80 -3.55 3.27 1.80
CA GLU A 80 -2.48 2.26 1.70
C GLU A 80 -3.07 0.84 1.80
N ARG A 81 -3.97 0.58 2.74
CA ARG A 81 -4.67 -0.72 2.84
C ARG A 81 -5.46 -1.06 1.58
N CYS A 82 -6.08 -0.05 0.97
CA CYS A 82 -6.85 -0.26 -0.25
C CYS A 82 -5.93 -0.65 -1.43
N THR A 83 -4.73 -0.08 -1.53
CA THR A 83 -3.80 -0.31 -2.65
C THR A 83 -2.71 -1.36 -2.37
N GLN A 84 -2.60 -1.85 -1.13
CA GLN A 84 -1.47 -2.65 -0.63
C GLN A 84 -1.07 -3.80 -1.55
N VAL A 85 -2.04 -4.60 -2.01
CA VAL A 85 -1.76 -5.77 -2.86
C VAL A 85 -1.07 -5.36 -4.14
N GLN A 86 -1.57 -4.33 -4.83
CA GLN A 86 -0.97 -3.86 -6.08
C GLN A 86 0.36 -3.14 -5.86
N VAL A 87 0.51 -2.44 -4.73
CA VAL A 87 1.78 -1.85 -4.30
C VAL A 87 2.84 -2.94 -4.11
N ASP A 88 2.50 -4.04 -3.44
CA ASP A 88 3.42 -5.15 -3.19
C ASP A 88 3.80 -5.87 -4.49
N GLU A 89 2.83 -6.16 -5.34
CA GLU A 89 3.07 -6.79 -6.64
C GLU A 89 3.98 -5.95 -7.55
N TYR A 90 3.73 -4.64 -7.62
CA TYR A 90 4.56 -3.72 -8.42
C TYR A 90 5.96 -3.55 -7.82
N THR A 91 6.06 -3.46 -6.49
CA THR A 91 7.36 -3.35 -5.81
C THR A 91 8.20 -4.62 -6.06
N LEU A 92 7.57 -5.80 -6.00
CA LEU A 92 8.26 -7.06 -6.28
C LEU A 92 8.73 -7.13 -7.73
N SER A 93 7.89 -6.76 -8.70
CA SER A 93 8.29 -6.79 -10.12
C SER A 93 9.43 -5.80 -10.43
N LEU A 94 9.48 -4.64 -9.77
CA LEU A 94 10.62 -3.71 -9.84
C LEU A 94 11.91 -4.35 -9.32
N VAL A 95 11.85 -5.05 -8.20
CA VAL A 95 13.02 -5.74 -7.62
C VAL A 95 13.49 -6.86 -8.53
N GLU A 96 12.57 -7.68 -9.06
CA GLU A 96 12.88 -8.78 -9.98
C GLU A 96 13.47 -8.28 -11.30
N TYR A 97 12.90 -7.23 -11.87
CA TYR A 97 13.42 -6.58 -13.07
C TYR A 97 14.86 -6.09 -12.84
N ALA A 98 15.08 -5.28 -11.81
CA ALA A 98 16.39 -4.72 -11.50
C ALA A 98 17.45 -5.78 -11.17
N ALA A 99 17.06 -6.89 -10.54
CA ALA A 99 17.96 -8.00 -10.24
C ALA A 99 18.42 -8.76 -11.49
N GLN A 100 17.58 -8.84 -12.53
CA GLN A 100 17.87 -9.61 -13.74
C GLN A 100 18.48 -8.76 -14.87
N THR A 101 18.10 -7.49 -14.96
CA THR A 101 18.55 -6.58 -16.04
C THR A 101 19.68 -5.65 -15.61
N GLU A 102 19.97 -5.56 -14.30
CA GLU A 102 20.84 -4.56 -13.66
C GLU A 102 20.37 -3.10 -13.80
N ASP A 103 19.23 -2.85 -14.45
CA ASP A 103 18.61 -1.54 -14.57
C ASP A 103 17.76 -1.22 -13.33
N LYS A 104 18.17 -0.18 -12.60
CA LYS A 104 17.62 0.19 -11.29
C LYS A 104 16.81 1.48 -11.31
N GLU A 105 16.71 2.16 -12.46
CA GLU A 105 16.18 3.53 -12.53
C GLU A 105 14.77 3.63 -11.91
N GLN A 106 13.84 2.78 -12.39
CA GLN A 106 12.46 2.78 -11.91
C GLN A 106 12.33 2.36 -10.44
N LEU A 107 13.18 1.44 -9.97
CA LEU A 107 13.18 1.01 -8.57
C LEU A 107 13.65 2.15 -7.65
N GLU A 108 14.69 2.89 -8.04
CA GLU A 108 15.18 4.02 -7.26
C GLU A 108 14.16 5.17 -7.20
N GLU A 109 13.46 5.45 -8.30
CA GLU A 109 12.36 6.41 -8.31
C GLU A 109 11.22 5.98 -7.40
N TRP A 110 10.82 4.71 -7.48
CA TRP A 110 9.79 4.14 -6.62
C TRP A 110 10.14 4.26 -5.13
N LEU A 111 11.38 3.97 -4.75
CA LEU A 111 11.85 4.09 -3.38
C LEU A 111 11.81 5.55 -2.88
N LYS A 112 12.18 6.52 -3.72
CA LYS A 112 12.08 7.95 -3.38
C LYS A 112 10.62 8.36 -3.13
N LEU A 113 9.68 7.84 -3.91
CA LEU A 113 8.25 8.11 -3.72
C LEU A 113 7.71 7.52 -2.40
N LYS A 114 8.12 6.29 -2.04
CA LYS A 114 7.63 5.63 -0.82
C LYS A 114 8.24 6.16 0.48
N GLN A 115 9.30 6.95 0.45
CA GLN A 115 9.96 7.49 1.65
C GLN A 115 9.20 8.64 2.35
N ASN A 116 8.18 9.24 1.73
CA ASN A 116 7.70 10.58 2.10
C ASN A 116 6.34 10.69 2.83
N PHE A 117 5.86 9.68 3.56
CA PHE A 117 4.59 9.83 4.31
C PHE A 117 4.71 10.55 5.67
N LYS A 118 5.92 10.89 6.13
CA LYS A 118 6.10 11.74 7.31
C LYS A 118 6.61 13.12 6.89
N PRO A 119 5.73 14.08 6.55
CA PRO A 119 6.14 15.48 6.45
C PRO A 119 6.83 15.85 7.76
N GLU A 120 8.05 16.39 7.70
CA GLU A 120 8.82 16.81 8.87
C GLU A 120 8.02 17.77 9.76
N GLU A 121 7.14 18.56 9.13
CA GLU A 121 6.20 19.49 9.75
C GLU A 121 5.19 18.82 10.70
N LEU A 122 4.84 17.55 10.49
CA LEU A 122 3.90 16.79 11.33
C LEU A 122 4.60 15.85 12.31
N ALA A 123 5.93 15.73 12.25
CA ALA A 123 6.67 14.74 13.04
C ALA A 123 6.45 14.93 14.55
N ASN A 124 6.54 16.18 15.03
CA ASN A 124 6.35 16.49 16.45
C ASN A 124 4.93 16.19 16.94
N ASP A 125 3.92 16.47 16.10
CA ASP A 125 2.51 16.21 16.45
C ASP A 125 2.22 14.71 16.48
N ILE A 126 2.81 13.94 15.56
CA ILE A 126 2.72 12.48 15.53
C ILE A 126 3.40 11.87 16.75
N ASP A 127 4.60 12.34 17.10
CA ASP A 127 5.40 11.83 18.23
C ASP A 127 4.74 12.13 19.59
N ALA A 128 3.89 13.15 19.66
CA ALA A 128 3.12 13.48 20.86
C ALA A 128 1.89 12.58 21.07
N LEU A 129 1.46 11.80 20.06
CA LEU A 129 0.31 10.91 20.18
C LEU A 129 0.67 9.64 20.98
N ASN A 130 -0.30 9.13 21.73
CA ASN A 130 -0.18 7.78 22.25
C ASN A 130 -0.28 6.77 21.10
N PHE A 131 0.83 6.10 20.79
CA PHE A 131 0.92 5.19 19.66
C PHE A 131 -0.01 3.96 19.79
N GLU A 132 -0.18 3.40 20.98
CA GLU A 132 -1.06 2.25 21.19
C GLU A 132 -2.52 2.60 20.92
N GLU A 133 -2.95 3.76 21.42
CA GLU A 133 -4.31 4.29 21.20
C GLU A 133 -4.53 4.64 19.72
N LEU A 134 -3.52 5.24 19.06
CA LEU A 134 -3.58 5.50 17.62
C LEU A 134 -3.75 4.21 16.82
N ILE A 135 -2.97 3.17 17.10
CA ILE A 135 -3.09 1.88 16.41
C ILE A 135 -4.45 1.23 16.68
N ALA A 136 -5.00 1.34 17.89
CA ALA A 136 -6.33 0.85 18.21
C ALA A 136 -7.40 1.60 17.41
N PHE A 137 -7.33 2.93 17.38
CA PHE A 137 -8.23 3.79 16.62
C PHE A 137 -8.22 3.47 15.13
N LEU A 138 -7.02 3.29 14.54
CA LEU A 138 -6.86 2.99 13.12
C LEU A 138 -7.41 1.62 12.68
N LYS A 139 -7.69 0.72 13.64
CA LYS A 139 -8.29 -0.60 13.40
C LYS A 139 -9.82 -0.59 13.47
N GLU A 140 -10.43 0.54 13.84
CA GLU A 140 -11.88 0.63 13.92
C GLU A 140 -12.51 0.40 12.53
N PRO A 141 -13.67 -0.30 12.43
CA PRO A 141 -14.21 -0.75 11.15
C PRO A 141 -14.48 0.36 10.12
N GLN A 142 -14.79 1.56 10.58
CA GLN A 142 -15.04 2.71 9.72
C GLN A 142 -13.80 3.16 8.93
N PHE A 143 -12.60 2.80 9.37
CA PHE A 143 -11.33 3.09 8.68
C PHE A 143 -10.83 1.92 7.82
N ALA A 144 -11.65 0.88 7.64
CA ALA A 144 -11.32 -0.25 6.78
C ALA A 144 -11.32 0.13 5.28
N LYS A 145 -11.94 1.26 4.91
CA LYS A 145 -12.01 1.76 3.54
C LYS A 145 -11.67 3.25 3.48
N PRO A 146 -11.20 3.74 2.32
CA PRO A 146 -11.00 5.17 2.11
C PRO A 146 -12.26 5.99 2.35
N PHE A 147 -12.10 7.19 2.88
CA PHE A 147 -13.20 8.09 3.23
C PHE A 147 -12.85 9.55 2.93
N ASP A 148 -13.87 10.41 2.94
CA ASP A 148 -13.71 11.85 2.71
C ASP A 148 -13.28 12.54 4.02
N LEU A 149 -11.97 12.74 4.15
CA LEU A 149 -11.35 13.43 5.28
C LEU A 149 -11.95 14.82 5.53
N ILE A 150 -12.18 15.60 4.47
CA ILE A 150 -12.68 16.97 4.59
C ILE A 150 -14.13 16.97 5.06
N ALA A 151 -14.95 16.05 4.55
CA ALA A 151 -16.33 15.90 5.01
C ALA A 151 -16.39 15.49 6.49
N VAL A 152 -15.54 14.57 6.95
CA VAL A 152 -15.47 14.15 8.35
C VAL A 152 -15.02 15.29 9.26
N MET A 153 -13.95 16.01 8.90
CA MET A 153 -13.47 17.16 9.67
C MET A 153 -14.56 18.24 9.80
N LYS A 154 -15.29 18.50 8.71
CA LYS A 154 -16.41 19.46 8.72
C LYS A 154 -17.54 19.03 9.67
N GLN A 155 -17.89 17.75 9.69
CA GLN A 155 -18.93 17.24 10.60
C GLN A 155 -18.49 17.33 12.08
N LEU A 156 -17.19 17.25 12.36
CA LEU A 156 -16.60 17.38 13.69
C LEU A 156 -16.32 18.83 14.13
N ASN A 157 -16.53 19.82 13.26
CA ASN A 157 -16.16 21.23 13.47
C ASN A 157 -14.67 21.42 13.78
N LEU A 158 -13.79 20.71 13.07
CA LEU A 158 -12.34 20.84 13.17
C LEU A 158 -11.77 21.87 12.18
#